data_AF-A0A067NIZ9-F1
#
_entry.id   AF-A0A067NIZ9-F1
#
_cell.length_a   1.000
_cell.length_b   1.000
_cell.length_c   1.000
_cell.angle_alpha   90.00
_cell.angle_beta   90.00
_cell.angle_gamma   90.00
#
_symmetry.space_group_name_H-M   'P 1'
#
loop_
_entity.id
_entity.type
_entity.pdbx_description
1 polymer ?
#
loop_
_entity_poly.entity_id
_entity_poly.type
_entity_poly.pdbx_seq_one_letter_code
_entity_poly.pdbx_strand_id
1 'polypeptide(L)'
;MSSVELTDERKKEIGQHFVFGFIGTDLDEDLRRLIRDYHVGHLILMKRNIRDGVQTRQLVREIQTLAKEVGHLTPILIGTDQENGWWV
;
A
#
# COMPACT_ATOMS: atom_id res chain seq x y z
N MET A 1 2.98 33.27 -2.67
CA MET A 1 2.16 32.04 -2.74
C MET A 1 1.97 31.57 -1.31
N SER A 2 0.73 31.40 -0.83
CA SER A 2 0.53 30.86 0.51
C SER A 2 0.99 29.40 0.55
N SER A 3 1.81 29.06 1.55
CA SER A 3 2.18 27.67 1.82
C SER A 3 0.92 26.92 2.23
N VAL A 4 0.59 25.86 1.50
CA VAL A 4 -0.51 24.98 1.85
C VAL A 4 -0.02 24.01 2.91
N GLU A 5 -0.55 24.12 4.14
CA GLU A 5 -0.20 23.17 5.20
C GLU A 5 -0.85 21.79 4.98
N LEU A 6 -0.05 20.74 5.16
CA LEU A 6 -0.43 19.35 4.97
C LEU A 6 -0.82 18.73 6.33
N THR A 7 -2.04 19.02 6.79
CA THR A 7 -2.59 18.43 8.01
C THR A 7 -2.78 16.91 7.88
N ASP A 8 -2.86 16.20 9.00
CA ASP A 8 -3.07 14.73 9.00
C ASP A 8 -4.38 14.34 8.30
N GLU A 9 -5.46 15.08 8.53
CA GLU A 9 -6.75 14.93 7.83
C GLU A 9 -6.58 15.01 6.31
N ARG A 10 -5.86 16.03 5.83
CA ARG A 10 -5.60 16.21 4.39
C ARG A 10 -4.71 15.10 3.83
N LYS A 11 -3.75 14.59 4.60
CA LYS A 11 -2.95 13.43 4.19
C LYS A 11 -3.81 12.19 4.01
N LYS A 12 -4.77 11.94 4.93
CA LYS A 12 -5.72 10.83 4.83
C LYS A 12 -6.57 10.94 3.58
N GLU A 13 -7.12 12.11 3.29
CA GLU A 13 -7.89 12.37 2.08
C GLU A 13 -7.05 12.16 0.81
N ILE A 14 -5.87 12.80 0.74
CA ILE A 14 -4.97 12.73 -0.41
C ILE A 14 -4.49 11.30 -0.64
N GLY A 15 -4.16 10.56 0.43
CA GLY A 15 -3.66 9.20 0.37
C GLY A 15 -4.62 8.23 -0.34
N GLN A 16 -5.93 8.47 -0.27
CA GLN A 16 -6.95 7.69 -0.99
C GLN A 16 -6.95 7.91 -2.50
N HIS A 17 -6.14 8.83 -3.04
CA HIS A 17 -6.11 9.10 -4.48
C HIS A 17 -4.88 8.51 -5.20
N PHE A 18 -4.00 7.82 -4.48
CA PHE A 18 -2.76 7.27 -5.05
C PHE A 18 -2.71 5.75 -4.96
N VAL A 19 -2.01 5.16 -5.92
CA VAL A 19 -1.60 3.75 -5.92
C VAL A 19 -0.08 3.71 -5.92
N PHE A 20 0.52 3.03 -4.95
CA PHE A 20 1.98 2.90 -4.87
C PHE A 20 2.44 1.46 -5.09
N GLY A 21 3.51 1.30 -5.85
CA GLY A 21 4.31 0.08 -5.85
C GLY A 21 5.43 0.17 -4.83
N PHE A 22 5.95 -0.98 -4.40
CA PHE A 22 7.09 -1.06 -3.46
C PHE A 22 8.05 -2.19 -3.87
N ILE A 23 9.19 -2.32 -3.19
CA ILE A 23 10.24 -3.30 -3.45
C ILE A 23 10.25 -4.32 -2.31
N GLY A 24 10.63 -5.57 -2.62
CA GLY A 24 10.75 -6.63 -1.62
C GLY A 24 9.46 -7.42 -1.40
N THR A 25 9.58 -8.49 -0.63
CA THR A 25 8.52 -9.48 -0.35
C THR A 25 7.91 -9.35 1.04
N ASP A 26 8.30 -8.33 1.80
CA ASP A 26 7.99 -8.22 3.21
C ASP A 26 7.60 -6.77 3.51
N LEU A 27 6.87 -6.56 4.59
CA LEU A 27 6.56 -5.22 5.08
C LEU A 27 7.87 -4.61 5.60
N ASP A 28 8.48 -3.69 4.84
CA ASP A 28 9.70 -2.96 5.21
C ASP A 28 9.36 -1.56 5.79
N GLU A 29 10.37 -0.80 6.22
CA GLU A 29 10.12 0.50 6.86
C GLU A 29 9.58 1.55 5.87
N ASP A 30 9.98 1.49 4.60
CA ASP A 30 9.49 2.43 3.58
C ASP A 30 7.99 2.22 3.34
N LEU A 31 7.56 0.96 3.23
CA LEU A 31 6.15 0.62 3.10
C LEU A 31 5.37 0.96 4.39
N ARG A 32 5.94 0.70 5.58
CA ARG A 32 5.34 1.15 6.86
C ARG A 32 5.13 2.65 6.88
N ARG A 33 6.11 3.42 6.40
CA ARG A 33 6.03 4.88 6.32
C ARG A 33 4.92 5.35 5.40
N LEU A 34 4.74 4.73 4.22
CA LEU A 34 3.63 5.04 3.31
C LEU A 34 2.27 4.82 3.96
N ILE A 35 2.12 3.73 4.73
CA ILE A 35 0.87 3.37 5.39
C ILE A 35 0.60 4.29 6.60
N ARG A 36 1.60 4.48 7.47
CA ARG A 36 1.46 5.20 8.74
C ARG A 36 1.46 6.72 8.59
N ASP A 37 2.39 7.26 7.80
CA ASP A 37 2.68 8.70 7.81
C ASP A 37 2.00 9.44 6.65
N TYR A 38 1.70 8.72 5.56
CA TYR A 38 1.10 9.26 4.34
C TYR A 38 -0.30 8.68 4.06
N HIS A 39 -0.79 7.76 4.89
CA HIS A 39 -2.14 7.21 4.81
C HIS A 39 -2.53 6.70 3.41
N VAL A 40 -1.59 6.03 2.73
CA VAL A 40 -1.82 5.51 1.37
C VAL A 40 -3.05 4.61 1.32
N GLY A 41 -3.97 4.89 0.39
CA GLY A 41 -5.20 4.12 0.25
C GLY A 41 -5.04 2.86 -0.58
N HIS A 42 -4.07 2.82 -1.50
CA HIS A 42 -3.94 1.71 -2.44
C HIS A 42 -2.48 1.31 -2.72
N LEU A 43 -2.27 0.00 -2.89
CA LEU A 43 -1.00 -0.60 -3.25
C LEU A 43 -1.16 -1.50 -4.47
N ILE A 44 -0.10 -1.61 -5.29
CA ILE A 44 -0.02 -2.56 -6.39
C ILE A 44 1.12 -3.55 -6.14
N LEU A 45 0.79 -4.85 -6.16
CA LEU A 45 1.76 -5.94 -6.09
C LEU A 45 2.29 -6.22 -7.49
N MET A 46 3.60 -6.22 -7.63
CA MET A 46 4.30 -6.59 -8.85
C MET A 46 5.01 -7.94 -8.66
N LYS A 47 5.55 -8.53 -9.73
CA LYS A 47 6.31 -9.80 -9.68
C LYS A 47 7.37 -9.83 -8.56
N ARG A 48 8.06 -8.71 -8.31
CA ARG A 48 9.10 -8.60 -7.27
C ARG A 48 8.58 -8.70 -5.83
N ASN A 49 7.27 -8.64 -5.63
CA ASN A 49 6.63 -8.69 -4.31
C ASN A 49 6.06 -10.08 -3.98
N ILE A 50 6.05 -10.99 -4.96
CA ILE A 50 5.42 -12.31 -4.87
C ILE A 50 6.49 -13.39 -4.97
N ARG A 51 6.71 -14.12 -3.88
CA ARG A 51 7.52 -15.34 -3.85
C ARG A 51 6.65 -16.58 -4.00
N ASP A 52 5.60 -16.66 -3.20
CA ASP A 52 4.64 -17.76 -3.16
C ASP A 52 3.32 -17.29 -2.50
N GLY A 53 2.29 -18.14 -2.54
CA GLY A 53 0.97 -17.80 -2.01
C GLY A 53 0.94 -17.64 -0.48
N VAL A 54 1.77 -18.38 0.25
CA VAL A 54 1.83 -18.30 1.72
C VAL A 54 2.44 -16.97 2.14
N GLN A 55 3.57 -16.60 1.53
CA GLN A 55 4.22 -15.32 1.74
C GLN A 55 3.31 -14.15 1.33
N THR A 56 2.68 -14.22 0.16
CA THR A 56 1.81 -13.12 -0.32
C THR A 56 0.62 -12.91 0.62
N ARG A 57 0.01 -13.99 1.10
CA ARG A 57 -1.06 -13.93 2.10
C ARG A 57 -0.59 -13.29 3.40
N GLN A 58 0.62 -13.63 3.86
CA GLN A 58 1.19 -13.06 5.08
C GLN A 58 1.46 -11.56 4.91
N LEU A 59 2.07 -11.15 3.80
CA LEU A 59 2.33 -9.74 3.47
C LEU A 59 1.04 -8.92 3.42
N VAL A 60 0.02 -9.41 2.72
CA VAL A 60 -1.29 -8.74 2.65
C VAL A 60 -1.92 -8.62 4.04
N ARG A 61 -1.83 -9.66 4.87
CA ARG A 61 -2.35 -9.61 6.23
C ARG A 61 -1.63 -8.56 7.08
N GLU A 62 -0.31 -8.49 7.01
CA GLU A 62 0.50 -7.52 7.75
C GLU A 62 0.18 -6.08 7.34
N ILE A 63 0.04 -5.82 6.03
CA ILE A 63 -0.36 -4.51 5.49
C ILE A 63 -1.73 -4.11 6.04
N GLN A 64 -2.73 -4.99 5.97
CA GLN A 64 -4.09 -4.70 6.42
C GLN A 64 -4.16 -4.54 7.95
N THR A 65 -3.38 -5.33 8.70
CA THR A 65 -3.25 -5.18 10.16
C THR A 65 -2.67 -3.82 10.51
N LEU A 66 -1.56 -3.41 9.88
CA LEU A 66 -0.96 -2.11 10.13
C LEU A 66 -1.93 -0.97 9.79
N ALA A 67 -2.58 -1.01 8.61
CA ALA A 67 -3.54 0.00 8.20
C ALA A 67 -4.67 0.18 9.24
N LYS A 68 -5.17 -0.93 9.80
CA LYS A 68 -6.17 -0.91 10.87
C LYS A 68 -5.62 -0.30 12.16
N GLU A 69 -4.40 -0.68 12.55
CA GLU A 69 -3.74 -0.19 13.77
C GLU A 69 -3.47 1.32 13.71
N VAL A 70 -3.11 1.85 12.53
CA VAL A 70 -2.86 3.29 12.33
C VAL A 70 -4.12 4.11 12.03
N GLY A 71 -5.30 3.46 12.04
CA GLY A 71 -6.59 4.15 11.96
C GLY A 71 -7.03 4.54 10.54
N HIS A 72 -6.68 3.75 9.53
CA HIS A 72 -7.26 3.93 8.19
C HIS A 72 -8.78 3.74 8.26
N LEU A 73 -9.53 4.65 7.62
CA LEU A 73 -10.99 4.62 7.60
C LEU A 73 -11.53 3.43 6.79
N THR A 74 -10.76 2.98 5.80
CA THR A 74 -11.08 1.85 4.91
C THR A 74 -9.85 0.95 4.75
N PRO A 75 -10.04 -0.36 4.50
CA PRO A 75 -8.93 -1.24 4.16
C PRO A 75 -8.17 -0.75 2.93
N ILE A 76 -6.86 -0.99 2.87
CA ILE A 76 -6.05 -0.65 1.70
C ILE A 76 -6.50 -1.51 0.52
N LEU A 77 -6.78 -0.90 -0.63
CA LEU A 77 -7.01 -1.65 -1.87
C LEU A 77 -5.67 -2.22 -2.35
N ILE A 78 -5.61 -3.53 -2.57
CA ILE A 78 -4.41 -4.19 -3.09
C ILE A 78 -4.73 -4.76 -4.48
N GLY A 79 -4.12 -4.16 -5.50
CA GLY A 79 -4.21 -4.58 -6.88
C GLY A 79 -3.00 -5.40 -7.34
N THR A 80 -3.15 -6.11 -8.45
CA THR A 80 -2.06 -6.75 -9.18
C THR A 80 -2.48 -6.90 -10.64
N ASP A 81 -1.53 -6.82 -11.56
CA ASP A 81 -1.76 -7.02 -12.98
C ASP A 81 -1.73 -8.52 -13.32
N GLN A 82 -2.74 -9.26 -12.86
CA GLN A 82 -2.91 -10.68 -13.16
C GLN A 82 -3.76 -10.86 -14.43
N GLU A 83 -3.17 -10.51 -15.57
CA GLU A 83 -3.81 -10.68 -16.88
C GLU A 83 -3.74 -12.13 -17.39
N ASN A 84 -3.10 -13.03 -16.63
CA ASN A 84 -2.63 -14.35 -17.05
C ASN A 84 -1.55 -14.22 -18.14
N GLY A 85 -1.54 -15.14 -19.10
CA GLY A 85 -0.54 -15.12 -20.16
C GLY A 85 -0.66 -13.89 -21.05
N TRP A 86 0.49 -13.43 -21.54
CA TRP A 86 0.63 -12.93 -22.91
C TRP A 86 1.55 -13.91 -23.64
N TRP A 87 1.19 -14.32 -24.86
CA TRP A 87 2.07 -15.11 -25.71
C TRP A 87 3.15 -14.20 -26.27
N VAL A 88 4.36 -14.25 -25.70
CA VAL A 88 5.67 -14.50 -26.35
C VAL A 88 6.78 -14.59 -25.30
#